data_AF-A0A537ZHQ9-F1
#
_entry.id   AF-A0A537ZHQ9-F1
#
_cell.length_a   1.000
_cell.length_b   1.000
_cell.length_c   1.000
_cell.angle_alpha   90.00
_cell.angle_beta   90.00
_cell.angle_gamma   90.00
#
_symmetry.space_group_name_H-M   'P 1'
#
loop_
_entity.id
_entity.type
_entity.pdbx_description
1 polymer ?
#
loop_
_entity_poly.entity_id
_entity_poly.type
_entity_poly.pdbx_seq_one_letter_code
_entity_poly.pdbx_strand_id
1 'polypeptide(L)'
;MSRSVEQELKLLAPDELLLPRFDDLGLTPGPPESRVLVATYLDTPDLRLARSGASLRWRDDEACWVVKLPSRSASDVLTRDTYGFDGPLSTPAPAAVKLVTAIVRRVPLDVVARLTTRRTRIPLCDPHGKAVLEIDDDRVEAETMNGPVTFREIEAELLADDSSDRVLDDIRGRLQAVGAQKSDGLPKIVRALGERARRPPDVDPAARVPRAPTVEQVLGYALASSVAQLILHDPGTRTGEDPEDVHKARVATRRLRSHLRTFRSHLDQRWASALQDDLRWLGRAFGQVRDVEVLRERLVADAVNHEPQDHAAFGTVLALLDDQWRTARAHLSTMPATSICSNGSSMRPTIRASARIDRATSFRAMTPSTNSARSCDGPGRSCARRSTASRVMLPTRSFTVPASARSTRATPRRPSRRCSGSRRAAMCAR
;
A
#
# COMPACT_ATOMS: atom_id res chain seq x y z
N MET A 1 -2.31 -16.27 -8.47
CA MET A 1 -1.77 -15.13 -7.70
C MET A 1 -2.04 -15.43 -6.24
N SER A 2 -1.01 -15.66 -5.44
CA SER A 2 -1.12 -15.84 -3.99
C SER A 2 -0.86 -14.51 -3.30
N ARG A 3 -1.73 -14.13 -2.35
CA ARG A 3 -1.56 -12.97 -1.49
C ARG A 3 -1.38 -13.49 -0.06
N SER A 4 -0.25 -13.20 0.57
CA SER A 4 0.02 -13.47 1.99
C SER A 4 0.24 -12.15 2.73
N VAL A 5 -0.14 -12.14 4.01
CA VAL A 5 0.12 -11.04 4.95
C VAL A 5 1.15 -11.56 5.95
N GLU A 6 2.33 -10.95 5.99
CA GLU A 6 3.46 -11.36 6.84
C GLU A 6 3.60 -10.37 8.01
N GLN A 7 3.54 -10.84 9.26
CA GLN A 7 3.87 -10.06 10.47
C GLN A 7 5.32 -10.34 10.87
N GLU A 8 6.18 -9.34 10.73
CA GLU A 8 7.63 -9.55 10.76
C GLU A 8 8.37 -8.55 11.66
N LEU A 9 9.25 -9.07 12.52
CA LEU A 9 10.26 -8.33 13.27
C LEU A 9 11.57 -8.30 12.46
N LYS A 10 12.16 -7.11 12.26
CA LYS A 10 13.50 -6.96 11.67
C LYS A 10 14.48 -6.34 12.65
N LEU A 11 15.70 -6.88 12.73
CA LEU A 11 16.79 -6.39 13.57
C LEU A 11 18.11 -6.41 12.80
N LEU A 12 18.98 -5.44 13.05
CA LEU A 12 20.37 -5.49 12.60
C LEU A 12 21.20 -6.29 13.59
N ALA A 13 22.13 -7.12 13.12
CA ALA A 13 23.00 -7.89 13.98
C ALA A 13 24.47 -7.60 13.66
N PRO A 14 25.35 -7.52 14.68
CA PRO A 14 26.78 -7.58 14.45
C PRO A 14 27.18 -9.00 14.00
N ASP A 15 28.34 -9.13 13.34
CA ASP A 15 28.78 -10.41 12.78
C ASP A 15 29.04 -11.47 13.86
N GLU A 16 29.44 -11.05 15.06
CA GLU A 16 29.74 -11.91 16.21
C GLU A 16 28.49 -12.34 17.00
N LEU A 17 27.31 -11.82 16.68
CA LEU A 17 26.09 -12.14 17.44
C LEU A 17 25.79 -13.65 17.37
N LEU A 18 25.65 -14.24 18.55
CA LEU A 18 25.15 -15.59 18.76
C LEU A 18 23.67 -15.53 19.13
N LEU A 19 22.87 -16.39 18.51
CA LEU A 19 21.44 -16.44 18.82
C LEU A 19 21.24 -16.89 20.28
N PRO A 20 20.42 -16.17 21.06
CA PRO A 20 20.11 -16.55 22.44
C PRO A 20 19.22 -17.79 22.46
N ARG A 21 19.09 -18.39 23.64
CA ARG A 21 18.08 -19.45 23.87
C ARG A 21 16.70 -18.82 24.07
N PHE A 22 15.66 -19.60 23.74
CA PHE A 22 14.25 -19.22 23.88
C PHE A 22 13.46 -20.16 24.80
N ASP A 23 14.16 -21.04 25.54
CA ASP A 23 13.58 -22.14 26.33
C ASP A 23 12.57 -21.67 27.39
N ASP A 24 12.82 -20.52 28.00
CA ASP A 24 11.94 -19.89 29.00
C ASP A 24 10.71 -19.20 28.41
N LEU A 25 10.63 -19.06 27.08
CA LEU A 25 9.37 -18.81 26.36
C LEU A 25 8.62 -20.10 26.02
N GLY A 26 9.14 -21.27 26.43
CA GLY A 26 8.65 -22.58 26.01
C GLY A 26 8.94 -22.89 24.54
N LEU A 27 9.89 -22.17 23.92
CA LEU A 27 10.25 -22.31 22.52
C LEU A 27 11.61 -22.98 22.39
N THR A 28 11.68 -24.00 21.54
CA THR A 28 12.91 -24.74 21.27
C THR A 28 13.29 -24.60 19.79
N PRO A 29 14.57 -24.32 19.47
CA PRO A 29 14.99 -24.24 18.07
C PRO A 29 14.96 -25.63 17.42
N GLY A 30 14.31 -25.73 16.28
CA GLY A 30 14.38 -26.88 15.39
C GLY A 30 15.69 -26.91 14.58
N PRO A 31 15.87 -27.92 13.70
CA PRO A 31 17.06 -28.05 12.88
C PRO A 31 17.21 -26.83 11.95
N PRO A 32 18.38 -26.17 11.92
CA PRO A 32 18.60 -25.02 11.05
C PRO A 32 18.71 -25.45 9.58
N GLU A 33 18.17 -24.63 8.68
CA GLU A 33 18.29 -24.81 7.24
C GLU A 33 19.05 -23.65 6.62
N SER A 34 20.11 -23.94 5.86
CA SER A 34 20.91 -22.90 5.19
C SER A 34 20.63 -22.84 3.71
N ARG A 35 20.43 -21.63 3.18
CA ARG A 35 20.18 -21.37 1.75
C ARG A 35 20.96 -20.14 1.28
N VAL A 36 21.28 -20.12 -0.02
CA VAL A 36 21.79 -18.93 -0.71
C VAL A 36 20.69 -18.42 -1.61
N LEU A 37 20.27 -17.17 -1.40
CA LEU A 37 19.20 -16.52 -2.14
C LEU A 37 19.80 -15.38 -2.97
N VAL A 38 19.52 -15.36 -4.27
CA VAL A 38 19.98 -14.28 -5.16
C VAL A 38 18.77 -13.54 -5.71
N ALA A 39 18.79 -12.21 -5.60
CA ALA A 39 17.72 -11.35 -6.10
C ALA A 39 18.27 -10.14 -6.87
N THR A 40 17.71 -9.88 -8.05
CA THR A 40 18.05 -8.69 -8.87
C THR A 40 16.92 -7.68 -8.78
N TYR A 41 17.21 -6.47 -8.30
CA TYR A 41 16.24 -5.41 -8.08
C TYR A 41 16.21 -4.42 -9.24
N LEU A 42 15.00 -4.11 -9.67
CA LEU A 42 14.75 -3.06 -10.65
C LEU A 42 14.13 -1.84 -9.97
N ASP A 43 14.59 -0.66 -10.35
CA ASP A 43 13.97 0.62 -10.00
C ASP A 43 14.32 1.65 -11.10
N THR A 44 13.67 2.79 -11.01
CA THR A 44 14.02 4.00 -11.73
C THR A 44 15.38 4.57 -11.27
N PRO A 45 16.12 5.33 -12.10
CA PRO A 45 17.39 5.94 -11.69
C PRO A 45 17.30 6.86 -10.46
N ASP A 46 16.12 7.44 -10.20
CA ASP A 46 15.81 8.28 -9.04
C ASP A 46 15.13 7.52 -7.87
N LEU A 47 15.12 6.19 -7.94
CA LEU A 47 14.70 5.24 -6.89
C LEU A 47 13.25 5.40 -6.42
N ARG A 48 12.32 5.68 -7.33
CA ARG A 48 10.90 5.92 -7.04
C ARG A 48 10.23 4.74 -6.33
N LEU A 49 10.56 3.49 -6.65
CA LEU A 49 9.97 2.33 -5.97
C LEU A 49 10.43 2.30 -4.51
N ALA A 50 11.75 2.32 -4.31
CA ALA A 50 12.35 2.26 -2.99
C ALA A 50 11.85 3.40 -2.07
N ARG A 51 11.84 4.64 -2.60
CA ARG A 51 11.35 5.84 -1.89
C ARG A 51 9.85 5.80 -1.59
N SER A 52 9.08 5.00 -2.32
CA SER A 52 7.64 4.80 -2.09
C SER A 52 7.34 3.56 -1.23
N GLY A 53 8.36 2.88 -0.70
CA GLY A 53 8.19 1.64 0.07
C GLY A 53 7.78 0.42 -0.77
N ALA A 54 7.91 0.50 -2.10
CA ALA A 54 7.67 -0.59 -3.03
C ALA A 54 8.98 -1.25 -3.48
N SER A 55 8.90 -2.46 -4.02
CA SER A 55 10.03 -3.11 -4.69
C SER A 55 9.59 -4.01 -5.82
N LEU A 56 10.40 -4.08 -6.87
CA LEU A 56 10.29 -5.05 -7.96
C LEU A 56 11.63 -5.79 -8.05
N ARG A 57 11.61 -7.11 -7.88
CA ARG A 57 12.81 -7.94 -7.94
C ARG A 57 12.56 -9.21 -8.72
N TRP A 58 13.59 -9.72 -9.38
CA TRP A 58 13.62 -11.08 -9.88
C TRP A 58 14.37 -11.96 -8.88
N ARG A 59 13.81 -13.12 -8.56
CA ARG A 59 14.37 -14.13 -7.65
C ARG A 59 14.92 -15.30 -8.45
N ASP A 60 16.18 -15.64 -8.20
CA ASP A 60 16.89 -16.70 -8.91
C ASP A 60 16.41 -18.10 -8.51
N ASP A 61 16.13 -18.29 -7.21
CA ASP A 61 15.70 -19.56 -6.63
C ASP A 61 14.33 -20.02 -7.12
N GLU A 62 13.42 -19.08 -7.36
CA GLU A 62 12.06 -19.33 -7.86
C GLU A 62 11.91 -19.00 -9.35
N ALA A 63 12.95 -18.48 -10.00
CA ALA A 63 12.92 -17.97 -11.38
C ALA A 63 11.70 -17.07 -11.68
N CYS A 64 11.34 -16.19 -10.73
CA CYS A 64 10.12 -15.41 -10.78
C CYS A 64 10.35 -13.92 -10.44
N TRP A 65 9.47 -13.07 -10.94
CA TRP A 65 9.36 -11.66 -10.58
C TRP A 65 8.47 -11.51 -9.35
N VAL A 66 8.95 -10.78 -8.35
CA VAL A 66 8.21 -10.45 -7.13
C VAL A 66 8.05 -8.94 -7.04
N VAL A 67 6.80 -8.51 -6.86
CA VAL A 67 6.44 -7.12 -6.54
C VAL A 67 5.96 -7.07 -5.09
N LYS A 68 6.58 -6.22 -4.26
CA LYS A 68 6.03 -5.85 -2.95
C LYS A 68 5.54 -4.41 -3.01
N LEU A 69 4.30 -4.16 -2.58
CA LEU A 69 3.66 -2.85 -2.54
C LEU A 69 3.28 -2.47 -1.10
N PRO A 70 3.26 -1.16 -0.77
CA PRO A 70 2.68 -0.69 0.50
C PRO A 70 1.24 -1.20 0.66
N SER A 71 0.89 -1.70 1.86
CA SER A 71 -0.48 -2.15 2.13
C SER A 71 -1.49 -1.00 2.02
N ARG A 72 -2.70 -1.36 1.62
CA ARG A 72 -3.88 -0.47 1.56
C ARG A 72 -4.60 -0.36 2.90
N SER A 73 -4.34 -1.26 3.86
CA SER A 73 -4.95 -1.22 5.19
C SER A 73 -4.22 -0.21 6.09
N ALA A 74 -4.97 0.76 6.63
CA ALA A 74 -4.45 1.80 7.51
C ALA A 74 -4.09 1.29 8.93
N SER A 75 -4.37 0.02 9.24
CA SER A 75 -4.28 -0.53 10.59
C SER A 75 -2.91 -1.09 10.95
N ASP A 76 -2.00 -1.29 10.00
CA ASP A 76 -0.67 -1.78 10.32
C ASP A 76 0.39 -1.28 9.33
N VAL A 77 1.36 -0.51 9.84
CA VAL A 77 2.43 0.13 9.06
C VAL A 77 3.42 -0.91 8.49
N LEU A 78 3.33 -2.16 8.94
CA LEU A 78 4.26 -3.24 8.60
C LEU A 78 3.76 -4.20 7.51
N THR A 79 2.48 -4.16 7.14
CA THR A 79 1.95 -5.07 6.11
C THR A 79 2.26 -4.58 4.69
N ARG A 80 2.64 -5.49 3.79
CA ARG A 80 2.85 -5.23 2.36
C ARG A 80 2.18 -6.30 1.52
N ASP A 81 1.54 -5.88 0.43
CA ASP A 81 0.98 -6.82 -0.54
C ASP A 81 2.10 -7.38 -1.42
N THR A 82 2.21 -8.70 -1.51
CA THR A 82 3.22 -9.39 -2.32
C THR A 82 2.57 -10.09 -3.51
N TYR A 83 3.17 -9.93 -4.69
CA TYR A 83 2.70 -10.50 -5.96
C TYR A 83 3.84 -11.22 -6.69
N GLY A 84 3.64 -12.48 -7.06
CA GLY A 84 4.59 -13.27 -7.85
C GLY A 84 4.14 -13.43 -9.31
N PHE A 85 5.12 -13.41 -10.23
CA PHE A 85 4.90 -13.56 -11.68
C PHE A 85 6.03 -14.37 -12.32
N ASP A 86 5.69 -15.33 -13.16
CA ASP A 86 6.70 -16.10 -13.89
C ASP A 86 7.37 -15.24 -14.97
N GLY A 87 8.64 -15.52 -15.25
CA GLY A 87 9.36 -14.92 -16.37
C GLY A 87 10.87 -14.88 -16.20
N PRO A 88 11.61 -14.76 -17.31
CA PRO A 88 13.07 -14.70 -17.26
C PRO A 88 13.55 -13.35 -16.71
N LEU A 89 14.78 -13.33 -16.19
CA LEU A 89 15.46 -12.08 -15.77
C LEU A 89 15.65 -11.09 -16.92
N SER A 90 15.86 -11.59 -18.14
CA SER A 90 16.15 -10.77 -19.33
C SER A 90 15.00 -9.84 -19.73
N THR A 91 13.78 -10.11 -19.27
CA THR A 91 12.61 -9.28 -19.59
C THR A 91 11.63 -9.28 -18.41
N PRO A 92 11.39 -8.12 -17.79
CA PRO A 92 10.41 -7.99 -16.71
C PRO A 92 9.02 -8.47 -17.12
N ALA A 93 8.37 -9.26 -16.26
CA ALA A 93 7.01 -9.71 -16.49
C ALA A 93 6.08 -8.49 -16.70
N PRO A 94 5.35 -8.39 -17.82
CA PRO A 94 4.49 -7.23 -18.10
C PRO A 94 3.45 -6.95 -17.01
N ALA A 95 2.93 -8.00 -16.37
CA ALA A 95 1.99 -7.88 -15.25
C ALA A 95 2.65 -7.27 -14.01
N ALA A 96 3.91 -7.61 -13.71
CA ALA A 96 4.67 -7.02 -12.62
C ALA A 96 4.92 -5.52 -12.84
N VAL A 97 5.34 -5.15 -14.07
CA VAL A 97 5.57 -3.74 -14.46
C VAL A 97 4.27 -2.93 -14.38
N LYS A 98 3.14 -3.52 -14.78
CA LYS A 98 1.81 -2.88 -14.67
C LYS A 98 1.50 -2.49 -13.22
N LEU A 99 1.79 -3.33 -12.22
CA LEU A 99 1.49 -3.02 -10.82
C LEU A 99 2.26 -1.83 -10.27
N VAL A 100 3.46 -1.56 -10.78
CA VAL A 100 4.30 -0.45 -10.30
C VAL A 100 4.18 0.80 -11.16
N THR A 101 3.34 0.77 -12.18
CA THR A 101 3.24 1.80 -13.21
C THR A 101 2.91 3.19 -12.64
N ALA A 102 2.01 3.30 -11.67
CA ALA A 102 1.68 4.60 -11.06
C ALA A 102 2.85 5.22 -10.29
N ILE A 103 3.78 4.40 -9.78
CA ILE A 103 4.96 4.85 -9.03
C ILE A 103 6.08 5.27 -10.00
N VAL A 104 6.45 4.39 -10.95
CA VAL A 104 7.56 4.62 -11.90
C VAL A 104 7.19 5.59 -13.03
N ARG A 105 5.90 5.63 -13.36
CA ARG A 105 5.29 6.50 -14.38
C ARG A 105 5.87 6.23 -15.77
N ARG A 106 6.78 7.08 -16.22
CA ARG A 106 7.39 7.02 -17.57
C ARG A 106 8.90 6.83 -17.51
N VAL A 107 9.46 6.74 -16.31
CA VAL A 107 10.88 6.53 -16.12
C VAL A 107 11.14 5.04 -16.31
N PRO A 108 12.14 4.64 -17.12
CA PRO A 108 12.46 3.24 -17.33
C PRO A 108 12.91 2.58 -16.03
N LEU A 109 12.72 1.26 -15.97
CA LEU A 109 13.20 0.39 -14.91
C LEU A 109 14.55 -0.18 -15.33
N ASP A 110 15.57 0.04 -14.52
CA ASP A 110 16.92 -0.48 -14.71
C ASP A 110 17.36 -1.28 -13.48
N VAL A 111 18.39 -2.11 -13.64
CA VAL A 111 18.99 -2.83 -12.50
C VAL A 111 19.67 -1.83 -11.58
N VAL A 112 19.22 -1.78 -10.33
CA VAL A 112 19.78 -0.86 -9.31
C VAL A 112 20.61 -1.58 -8.25
N ALA A 113 20.34 -2.87 -8.01
CA ALA A 113 21.13 -3.71 -7.13
C ALA A 113 20.95 -5.20 -7.42
N ARG A 114 21.98 -5.99 -7.09
CA ARG A 114 21.90 -7.45 -6.97
C ARG A 114 22.28 -7.84 -5.55
N LEU A 115 21.42 -8.59 -4.87
CA LEU A 115 21.63 -9.05 -3.51
C LEU A 115 21.88 -10.56 -3.50
N THR A 116 22.91 -10.98 -2.80
CA THR A 116 23.18 -12.38 -2.44
C THR A 116 23.04 -12.50 -0.93
N THR A 117 22.04 -13.26 -0.48
CA THR A 117 21.77 -13.49 0.94
C THR A 117 22.12 -14.92 1.30
N ARG A 118 23.03 -15.10 2.25
CA ARG A 118 23.24 -16.38 2.94
C ARG A 118 22.30 -16.40 4.14
N ARG A 119 21.21 -17.15 4.03
CA ARG A 119 20.16 -17.27 5.05
C ARG A 119 20.36 -18.55 5.85
N THR A 120 20.34 -18.44 7.17
CA THR A 120 20.13 -19.58 8.07
C THR A 120 18.77 -19.43 8.73
N ARG A 121 17.84 -20.30 8.33
CA ARG A 121 16.47 -20.38 8.81
C ARG A 121 16.37 -21.31 10.00
N ILE A 122 15.73 -20.86 11.06
CA ILE A 122 15.62 -21.57 12.34
C ILE A 122 14.15 -21.52 12.78
N PRO A 123 13.39 -22.61 12.59
CA PRO A 123 12.06 -22.69 13.16
C PRO A 123 12.15 -22.76 14.69
N LEU A 124 11.33 -21.97 15.38
CA LEU A 124 11.10 -22.09 16.81
C LEU A 124 9.81 -22.87 17.04
N CYS A 125 9.94 -24.00 17.74
CA CYS A 125 8.88 -24.95 17.99
C CYS A 125 8.31 -24.81 19.40
N ASP A 126 7.00 -24.98 19.52
CA ASP A 126 6.31 -25.11 20.80
C ASP A 126 6.64 -26.45 21.50
N PRO A 127 6.19 -26.68 22.75
CA PRO A 127 6.43 -27.93 23.46
C PRO A 127 5.83 -29.19 22.80
N HIS A 128 4.93 -29.01 21.82
CA HIS A 128 4.35 -30.10 21.03
C HIS A 128 5.12 -30.36 19.73
N GLY A 129 6.21 -29.62 19.47
CA GLY A 129 7.04 -29.75 18.29
C GLY A 129 6.50 -29.04 17.05
N LYS A 130 5.45 -28.20 17.18
CA LYS A 130 4.89 -27.41 16.08
C LYS A 130 5.69 -26.12 15.94
N ALA A 131 6.17 -25.81 14.73
CA ALA A 131 6.79 -24.52 14.44
C ALA A 131 5.76 -23.40 14.56
N VAL A 132 6.03 -22.41 15.41
CA VAL A 132 5.14 -21.27 15.68
C VAL A 132 5.76 -19.94 15.26
N LEU A 133 7.08 -19.88 15.20
CA LEU A 133 7.85 -18.73 14.73
C LEU A 133 9.03 -19.22 13.90
N GLU A 134 9.48 -18.40 12.97
CA GLU A 134 10.69 -18.62 12.19
C GLU A 134 11.67 -17.47 12.42
N ILE A 135 12.95 -17.79 12.68
CA ILE A 135 14.04 -16.82 12.68
C ILE A 135 14.86 -17.04 11.41
N ASP A 136 14.99 -16.01 10.58
CA ASP A 136 15.88 -15.98 9.43
C ASP A 136 17.09 -15.07 9.77
N ASP A 137 18.27 -15.68 9.93
CA ASP A 137 19.56 -14.98 10.11
C ASP A 137 20.23 -14.80 8.74
N ASP A 138 20.18 -13.57 8.24
CA ASP A 138 20.63 -13.21 6.91
C ASP A 138 21.95 -12.46 6.93
N ARG A 139 22.96 -13.01 6.24
CA ARG A 139 24.14 -12.25 5.82
C ARG A 139 23.95 -11.83 4.37
N VAL A 140 23.84 -10.53 4.14
CA VAL A 140 23.51 -9.93 2.84
C VAL A 140 24.75 -9.26 2.27
N GLU A 141 25.09 -9.63 1.04
CA GLU A 141 26.06 -8.94 0.19
C GLU A 141 25.29 -8.32 -0.98
N ALA A 142 25.39 -7.00 -1.15
CA ALA A 142 24.66 -6.25 -2.17
C ALA A 142 25.64 -5.55 -3.11
N GLU A 143 25.59 -5.89 -4.39
CA GLU A 143 26.22 -5.11 -5.46
C GLU A 143 25.24 -4.01 -5.88
N THR A 144 25.56 -2.75 -5.59
CA THR A 144 24.69 -1.60 -5.90
C THR A 144 25.35 -0.65 -6.89
N MET A 145 24.55 0.25 -7.45
CA MET A 145 25.07 1.36 -8.27
C MET A 145 26.08 2.29 -7.54
N ASN A 146 26.12 2.26 -6.21
CA ASN A 146 27.06 3.06 -5.40
C ASN A 146 28.28 2.25 -4.90
N GLY A 147 28.39 0.99 -5.31
CA GLY A 147 29.41 0.05 -4.82
C GLY A 147 28.84 -1.08 -3.95
N PRO A 148 29.69 -1.99 -3.49
CA PRO A 148 29.29 -3.12 -2.66
C PRO A 148 28.93 -2.68 -1.24
N VAL A 149 27.89 -3.29 -0.67
CA VAL A 149 27.43 -3.08 0.70
C VAL A 149 27.17 -4.44 1.34
N THR A 150 27.60 -4.63 2.59
CA THR A 150 27.29 -5.84 3.37
C THR A 150 26.58 -5.47 4.65
N PHE A 151 25.69 -6.34 5.11
CA PHE A 151 25.05 -6.23 6.42
C PHE A 151 24.48 -7.59 6.86
N ARG A 152 24.32 -7.75 8.17
CA ARG A 152 23.61 -8.88 8.76
C ARG A 152 22.28 -8.42 9.35
N GLU A 153 21.21 -9.11 9.00
CA GLU A 153 19.85 -8.80 9.42
C GLU A 153 19.21 -10.08 9.98
N ILE A 154 18.53 -9.97 11.11
CA ILE A 154 17.72 -11.05 11.68
C ILE A 154 16.26 -10.67 11.51
N GLU A 155 15.53 -11.54 10.83
CA GLU A 155 14.09 -11.46 10.62
C GLU A 155 13.41 -12.52 11.49
N ALA A 156 12.32 -12.17 12.17
CA ALA A 156 11.51 -13.12 12.92
C ALA A 156 10.04 -12.99 12.53
N GLU A 157 9.43 -14.09 12.10
CA GLU A 157 8.07 -14.13 11.53
C GLU A 157 7.19 -15.15 12.26
N LEU A 158 5.97 -14.76 12.60
CA LEU A 158 4.98 -15.67 13.18
C LEU A 158 4.37 -16.56 12.10
N LEU A 159 4.39 -17.87 12.32
CA LEU A 159 3.88 -18.87 11.37
C LEU A 159 2.40 -19.19 11.58
N ALA A 160 1.80 -18.77 12.69
CA ALA A 160 0.39 -19.01 13.02
C ALA A 160 -0.28 -17.74 13.55
N ASP A 161 -1.50 -17.48 13.06
CA ASP A 161 -2.34 -16.32 13.45
C ASP A 161 -2.67 -16.29 14.97
N ASP A 162 -2.56 -17.43 15.64
CA ASP A 162 -2.86 -17.58 17.08
C ASP A 162 -1.70 -17.08 17.97
N SER A 163 -0.55 -16.78 17.38
CA SER A 163 0.67 -16.41 18.08
C SER A 163 0.63 -14.93 18.47
N SER A 164 0.74 -14.61 19.76
CA SER A 164 0.54 -13.24 20.22
C SER A 164 1.74 -12.34 19.93
N ASP A 165 1.49 -11.07 19.57
CA ASP A 165 2.49 -9.99 19.43
C ASP A 165 3.50 -9.92 20.60
N ARG A 166 3.08 -10.32 21.81
CA ARG A 166 3.94 -10.39 23.00
C ARG A 166 5.16 -11.29 22.81
N VAL A 167 5.01 -12.40 22.09
CA VAL A 167 6.12 -13.35 21.83
C VAL A 167 7.16 -12.70 20.93
N LEU A 168 6.74 -11.94 19.91
CA LEU A 168 7.66 -11.18 19.05
C LEU A 168 8.41 -10.10 19.84
N ASP A 169 7.74 -9.42 20.78
CA ASP A 169 8.37 -8.42 21.64
C ASP A 169 9.37 -9.04 22.62
N ASP A 170 9.08 -10.22 23.19
CA ASP A 170 10.02 -10.94 24.05
C ASP A 170 11.25 -11.42 23.26
N ILE A 171 11.05 -11.93 22.03
CA ILE A 171 12.15 -12.32 21.13
C ILE A 171 13.01 -11.10 20.76
N ARG A 172 12.37 -9.97 20.44
CA ARG A 172 13.06 -8.70 20.20
C ARG A 172 13.95 -8.34 21.38
N GLY A 173 13.41 -8.38 22.61
CA GLY A 173 14.15 -8.05 23.82
C GLY A 173 15.40 -8.92 24.02
N ARG A 174 15.30 -10.22 23.77
CA ARG A 174 16.44 -11.16 23.88
C ARG A 174 17.51 -10.91 22.84
N LEU A 175 17.11 -10.72 21.58
CA LEU A 175 18.05 -10.43 20.51
C LEU A 175 18.77 -9.11 20.77
N GLN A 176 18.06 -8.10 21.29
CA GLN A 176 18.66 -6.83 21.69
C GLN A 176 19.63 -6.98 22.87
N ALA A 177 19.32 -7.83 23.85
CA ALA A 177 20.21 -8.11 24.98
C ALA A 177 21.56 -8.72 24.57
N VAL A 178 21.63 -9.40 23.41
CA VAL A 178 22.86 -9.95 22.85
C VAL A 178 23.47 -9.10 21.73
N GLY A 179 23.02 -7.84 21.60
CA GLY A 179 23.64 -6.85 20.72
C GLY A 179 22.92 -6.60 19.40
N ALA A 180 21.77 -7.23 19.14
CA ALA A 180 20.96 -6.87 17.98
C ALA A 180 20.42 -5.44 18.14
N GLN A 181 20.43 -4.67 17.07
CA GLN A 181 19.94 -3.30 17.05
C GLN A 181 18.57 -3.24 16.39
N LYS A 182 17.74 -2.32 16.88
CA LYS A 182 16.44 -2.06 16.26
C LYS A 182 16.66 -1.66 14.80
N SER A 183 16.08 -2.42 13.88
CA SER A 183 16.00 -2.01 12.48
C SER A 183 15.04 -0.82 12.36
N ASP A 184 15.35 0.09 11.45
CA ASP A 184 14.44 1.15 11.00
C ASP A 184 13.24 0.59 10.21
N GLY A 185 13.08 -0.73 10.13
CA GLY A 185 12.01 -1.43 9.42
C GLY A 185 12.16 -1.32 7.89
N LEU A 186 13.29 -0.78 7.43
CA LEU A 186 13.53 -0.58 6.02
C LEU A 186 13.76 -1.91 5.31
N PRO A 187 13.20 -2.09 4.11
CA PRO A 187 13.51 -3.25 3.28
C PRO A 187 15.02 -3.37 3.03
N LYS A 188 15.52 -4.60 2.90
CA LYS A 188 16.91 -4.91 2.52
C LYS A 188 17.43 -4.06 1.36
N ILE A 189 16.61 -3.87 0.32
CA ILE A 189 16.98 -3.04 -0.85
C ILE A 189 17.15 -1.56 -0.50
N VAL A 190 16.30 -0.99 0.37
CA VAL A 190 16.43 0.40 0.81
C VAL A 190 17.70 0.56 1.65
N ARG A 191 18.01 -0.42 2.49
CA ARG A 191 19.27 -0.46 3.26
C ARG A 191 20.49 -0.50 2.33
N ALA A 192 20.50 -1.40 1.35
CA ALA A 192 21.58 -1.53 0.37
C ALA A 192 21.79 -0.25 -0.44
N LEU A 193 20.71 0.40 -0.90
CA LEU A 193 20.79 1.62 -1.71
C LEU A 193 21.09 2.90 -0.90
N GLY A 194 21.01 2.84 0.42
CA GLY A 194 21.40 3.91 1.34
C GLY A 194 20.54 5.18 1.26
N GLU A 195 21.16 6.34 1.52
CA GLU A 195 20.47 7.63 1.69
C GLU A 195 19.56 8.04 0.52
N ARG A 196 19.91 7.68 -0.72
CA ARG A 196 19.08 8.03 -1.88
C ARG A 196 17.71 7.34 -1.83
N ALA A 197 17.67 6.09 -1.39
CA ALA A 197 16.44 5.33 -1.25
C ALA A 197 15.60 5.74 -0.04
N ARG A 198 16.22 6.40 0.96
CA ARG A 198 15.56 6.91 2.17
C ARG A 198 14.85 8.26 1.97
N ARG A 199 15.08 8.94 0.84
CA ARG A 199 14.45 10.23 0.56
C ARG A 199 12.93 10.08 0.49
N PRO A 200 12.16 11.10 0.89
CA PRO A 200 10.71 11.09 0.74
C PRO A 200 10.30 10.79 -0.71
N PRO A 201 9.15 10.14 -0.95
CA PRO A 201 8.64 9.95 -2.30
C PRO A 201 8.34 11.29 -2.98
N ASP A 202 8.27 11.30 -4.32
CA ASP A 202 7.97 12.54 -5.08
C ASP A 202 6.59 13.12 -4.73
N VAL A 203 5.68 12.25 -4.28
CA VAL A 203 4.34 12.59 -3.82
C VAL A 203 4.22 12.11 -2.39
N ASP A 204 4.50 13.01 -1.44
CA ASP A 204 4.41 12.73 -0.01
C ASP A 204 3.20 13.45 0.61
N PRO A 205 2.08 12.75 0.84
CA PRO A 205 0.94 13.34 1.53
C PRO A 205 1.18 13.52 3.03
N ALA A 206 2.22 12.89 3.60
CA ALA A 206 2.60 13.05 5.00
C ALA A 206 3.53 14.25 5.23
N ALA A 207 3.93 14.95 4.16
CA ALA A 207 4.68 16.19 4.26
C ALA A 207 3.97 17.18 5.19
N ARG A 208 4.65 17.54 6.28
CA ARG A 208 4.05 18.34 7.36
C ARG A 208 3.67 19.72 6.87
N VAL A 209 2.37 20.02 6.87
CA VAL A 209 1.86 21.37 6.65
C VAL A 209 2.08 22.20 7.93
N PRO A 210 2.76 23.37 7.86
CA PRO A 210 2.94 24.24 9.02
C PRO A 210 1.62 24.72 9.63
N ARG A 211 1.64 25.15 10.90
CA ARG A 211 0.44 25.70 11.58
C ARG A 211 -0.11 26.97 10.93
N ALA A 212 0.76 27.77 10.31
CA ALA A 212 0.40 28.93 9.52
C ALA A 212 0.84 28.69 8.07
N PRO A 213 0.08 27.89 7.30
CA PRO A 213 0.50 27.50 5.97
C PRO A 213 0.22 28.60 4.95
N THR A 214 1.04 28.66 3.90
CA THR A 214 0.73 29.44 2.71
C THR A 214 -0.35 28.74 1.87
N VAL A 215 -1.02 29.47 0.97
CA VAL A 215 -1.96 28.87 0.00
C VAL A 215 -1.29 27.78 -0.83
N GLU A 216 -0.03 28.00 -1.21
CA GLU A 216 0.78 27.02 -1.95
C GLU A 216 0.97 25.72 -1.17
N GLN A 217 1.27 25.78 0.12
CA GLN A 217 1.45 24.60 0.96
C GLN A 217 0.14 23.81 1.14
N VAL A 218 -0.98 24.51 1.34
CA VAL A 218 -2.30 23.87 1.42
C VAL A 218 -2.68 23.21 0.10
N LEU A 219 -2.43 23.89 -1.02
CA LEU A 219 -2.73 23.37 -2.35
C LEU A 219 -1.83 22.18 -2.69
N GLY A 220 -0.53 22.28 -2.42
CA GLY A 220 0.43 21.19 -2.60
C GLY A 220 0.02 19.94 -1.83
N TYR A 221 -0.34 20.10 -0.55
CA TYR A 221 -0.87 19.01 0.27
C TYR A 221 -2.17 18.41 -0.30
N ALA A 222 -3.13 19.23 -0.70
CA ALA A 222 -4.42 18.77 -1.21
C ALA A 222 -4.30 18.02 -2.54
N LEU A 223 -3.40 18.46 -3.42
CA LEU A 223 -3.07 17.77 -4.67
C LEU A 223 -2.30 16.47 -4.38
N ALA A 224 -1.24 16.52 -3.56
CA ALA A 224 -0.42 15.37 -3.21
C ALA A 224 -1.25 14.26 -2.54
N SER A 225 -2.15 14.63 -1.61
CA SER A 225 -3.07 13.68 -0.96
C SER A 225 -3.97 12.95 -1.96
N SER A 226 -4.49 13.65 -2.97
CA SER A 226 -5.34 13.02 -3.98
C SER A 226 -4.52 12.14 -4.94
N VAL A 227 -3.30 12.56 -5.29
CA VAL A 227 -2.41 11.77 -6.15
C VAL A 227 -1.90 10.53 -5.43
N ALA A 228 -1.53 10.63 -4.15
CA ALA A 228 -1.09 9.50 -3.34
C ALA A 228 -2.18 8.42 -3.23
N GLN A 229 -3.45 8.82 -3.10
CA GLN A 229 -4.57 7.87 -3.13
C GLN A 229 -4.73 7.19 -4.49
N LEU A 230 -4.51 7.90 -5.60
CA LEU A 230 -4.50 7.26 -6.92
C LEU A 230 -3.37 6.24 -7.06
N ILE A 231 -2.16 6.58 -6.59
CA ILE A 231 -1.00 5.68 -6.62
C ILE A 231 -1.25 4.44 -5.75
N LEU A 232 -1.79 4.61 -4.55
CA LEU A 232 -2.06 3.53 -3.60
C LEU A 232 -3.07 2.50 -4.16
N HIS A 233 -4.11 2.98 -4.82
CA HIS A 233 -5.20 2.13 -5.32
C HIS A 233 -5.02 1.67 -6.77
N ASP A 234 -4.11 2.26 -7.57
CA ASP A 234 -3.84 1.84 -8.95
C ASP A 234 -3.59 0.33 -9.10
N PRO A 235 -2.74 -0.33 -8.28
CA PRO A 235 -2.52 -1.77 -8.37
C PRO A 235 -3.82 -2.57 -8.24
N GLY A 236 -4.67 -2.19 -7.28
CA GLY A 236 -5.94 -2.85 -7.03
C GLY A 236 -6.96 -2.66 -8.16
N THR A 237 -6.95 -1.46 -8.77
CA THR A 237 -7.73 -1.23 -9.99
C THR A 237 -7.27 -2.10 -11.16
N ARG A 238 -5.99 -2.50 -11.20
CA ARG A 238 -5.48 -3.41 -12.23
C ARG A 238 -5.78 -4.88 -11.94
N THR A 239 -5.65 -5.31 -10.68
CA THR A 239 -5.84 -6.72 -10.30
C THR A 239 -7.30 -7.13 -10.21
N GLY A 240 -8.20 -6.26 -9.73
CA GLY A 240 -9.61 -6.66 -9.52
C GLY A 240 -9.89 -7.30 -8.18
N GLU A 241 -8.93 -7.30 -7.26
CA GLU A 241 -9.05 -8.02 -5.98
C GLU A 241 -10.04 -7.38 -5.01
N ASP A 242 -10.11 -6.04 -4.98
CA ASP A 242 -11.01 -5.30 -4.08
C ASP A 242 -11.81 -4.24 -4.88
N PRO A 243 -13.15 -4.34 -4.92
CA PRO A 243 -14.01 -3.32 -5.52
C PRO A 243 -13.80 -1.92 -4.94
N GLU A 244 -13.39 -1.81 -3.67
CA GLU A 244 -13.13 -0.51 -3.03
C GLU A 244 -12.01 0.26 -3.73
N ASP A 245 -11.03 -0.39 -4.38
CA ASP A 245 -9.95 0.32 -5.07
C ASP A 245 -10.45 1.23 -6.19
N VAL A 246 -11.44 0.76 -6.97
CA VAL A 246 -12.07 1.59 -8.02
C VAL A 246 -12.81 2.75 -7.38
N HIS A 247 -13.52 2.48 -6.29
CA HIS A 247 -14.26 3.50 -5.58
C HIS A 247 -13.32 4.60 -5.02
N LYS A 248 -12.24 4.22 -4.32
CA LYS A 248 -11.26 5.16 -3.78
C LYS A 248 -10.52 5.91 -4.88
N ALA A 249 -10.11 5.24 -5.96
CA ALA A 249 -9.47 5.89 -7.10
C ALA A 249 -10.42 6.91 -7.79
N ARG A 250 -11.71 6.58 -7.92
CA ARG A 250 -12.73 7.51 -8.43
C ARG A 250 -12.92 8.72 -7.51
N VAL A 251 -12.99 8.50 -6.19
CA VAL A 251 -13.11 9.57 -5.20
C VAL A 251 -11.89 10.50 -5.26
N ALA A 252 -10.68 9.94 -5.30
CA ALA A 252 -9.43 10.69 -5.43
C ALA A 252 -9.40 11.52 -6.72
N THR A 253 -9.76 10.94 -7.86
CA THR A 253 -9.88 11.64 -9.15
C THR A 253 -10.86 12.81 -9.06
N ARG A 254 -12.04 12.61 -8.47
CA ARG A 254 -13.05 13.67 -8.30
C ARG A 254 -12.55 14.79 -7.41
N ARG A 255 -11.90 14.47 -6.28
CA ARG A 255 -11.32 15.46 -5.36
C ARG A 255 -10.24 16.29 -6.05
N LEU A 256 -9.32 15.63 -6.77
CA LEU A 256 -8.27 16.29 -7.53
C LEU A 256 -8.84 17.29 -8.55
N ARG A 257 -9.85 16.88 -9.32
CA ARG A 257 -10.57 17.78 -10.26
C ARG A 257 -11.23 18.96 -9.55
N SER A 258 -11.84 18.71 -8.40
CA SER A 258 -12.46 19.77 -7.60
C SER A 258 -11.42 20.79 -7.13
N HIS A 259 -10.28 20.33 -6.60
CA HIS A 259 -9.19 21.20 -6.17
C HIS A 259 -8.66 22.05 -7.34
N LEU A 260 -8.39 21.44 -8.50
CA LEU A 260 -7.93 22.16 -9.69
C LEU A 260 -8.93 23.23 -10.16
N ARG A 261 -10.24 22.97 -10.01
CA ARG A 261 -11.29 23.93 -10.36
C ARG A 261 -11.40 25.06 -9.34
N THR A 262 -11.39 24.73 -8.05
CA THR A 262 -11.50 25.70 -6.95
C THR A 262 -10.32 26.66 -6.94
N PHE A 263 -9.10 26.15 -7.11
CA PHE A 263 -7.87 26.93 -7.03
C PHE A 263 -7.35 27.38 -8.40
N ARG A 264 -8.19 27.38 -9.44
CA ARG A 264 -7.80 27.70 -10.82
C ARG A 264 -7.11 29.07 -10.98
N SER A 265 -7.43 30.05 -10.13
CA SER A 265 -6.84 31.40 -10.15
C SER A 265 -5.40 31.43 -9.65
N HIS A 266 -4.97 30.41 -8.91
CA HIS A 266 -3.64 30.27 -8.33
C HIS A 266 -2.78 29.25 -9.06
N LEU A 267 -3.28 28.70 -10.17
CA LEU A 267 -2.64 27.66 -10.97
C LEU A 267 -2.41 28.17 -12.39
N ASP A 268 -1.39 27.63 -13.07
CA ASP A 268 -1.27 27.84 -14.51
C ASP A 268 -2.52 27.26 -15.21
N GLN A 269 -3.26 28.13 -15.91
CA GLN A 269 -4.56 27.77 -16.47
C GLN A 269 -4.45 26.70 -17.56
N ARG A 270 -3.39 26.76 -18.38
CA ARG A 270 -3.15 25.78 -19.46
C ARG A 270 -2.79 24.41 -18.90
N TRP A 271 -2.07 24.38 -17.78
CA TRP A 271 -1.72 23.20 -17.02
C TRP A 271 -2.96 22.59 -16.36
N ALA A 272 -3.72 23.40 -15.61
CA ALA A 272 -4.88 22.94 -14.86
C ALA A 272 -5.98 22.43 -15.78
N SER A 273 -6.27 23.10 -16.89
CA SER A 273 -7.29 22.64 -17.85
C SER A 273 -6.90 21.32 -18.52
N ALA A 274 -5.66 21.18 -18.98
CA ALA A 274 -5.19 19.92 -19.56
C ALA A 274 -5.31 18.76 -18.55
N LEU A 275 -4.84 18.97 -17.31
CA LEU A 275 -4.95 17.94 -16.27
C LEU A 275 -6.42 17.63 -15.90
N GLN A 276 -7.32 18.61 -15.94
CA GLN A 276 -8.75 18.35 -15.72
C GLN A 276 -9.39 17.50 -16.82
N ASP A 277 -8.96 17.66 -18.07
CA ASP A 277 -9.43 16.84 -19.19
C ASP A 277 -8.93 15.39 -19.05
N ASP A 278 -7.66 15.23 -18.67
CA ASP A 278 -7.02 13.95 -18.38
C ASP A 278 -7.77 13.19 -17.26
N LEU A 279 -8.04 13.89 -16.16
CA LEU A 279 -8.80 13.35 -15.04
C LEU A 279 -10.29 13.14 -15.36
N ARG A 280 -10.84 13.84 -16.36
CA ARG A 280 -12.21 13.60 -16.84
C ARG A 280 -12.30 12.25 -17.52
N TRP A 281 -11.35 11.96 -18.40
CA TRP A 281 -11.24 10.65 -19.04
C TRP A 281 -11.06 9.55 -17.99
N LEU A 282 -10.11 9.72 -17.06
CA LEU A 282 -9.85 8.74 -16.00
C LEU A 282 -11.08 8.51 -15.11
N GLY A 283 -11.76 9.59 -14.71
CA GLY A 283 -12.97 9.50 -13.90
C GLY A 283 -14.14 8.80 -14.60
N ARG A 284 -14.23 8.89 -15.94
CA ARG A 284 -15.21 8.14 -16.73
C ARG A 284 -14.90 6.66 -16.75
N ALA A 285 -13.63 6.28 -16.92
CA ALA A 285 -13.21 4.88 -16.89
C ALA A 285 -13.51 4.21 -15.53
N PHE A 286 -13.17 4.86 -14.41
CA PHE A 286 -13.57 4.34 -13.09
C PHE A 286 -15.09 4.28 -12.92
N GLY A 287 -15.84 5.21 -13.53
CA GLY A 287 -17.30 5.21 -13.50
C GLY A 287 -17.92 4.00 -14.17
N GLN A 288 -17.44 3.65 -15.37
CA GLN A 288 -17.95 2.49 -16.11
C GLN A 288 -17.87 1.18 -15.31
N VAL A 289 -16.85 1.02 -14.47
CA VAL A 289 -16.73 -0.15 -13.59
C VAL A 289 -17.64 -0.01 -12.36
N ARG A 290 -17.50 1.09 -11.60
CA ARG A 290 -18.20 1.24 -10.31
C ARG A 290 -19.72 1.38 -10.47
N ASP A 291 -20.18 2.03 -11.52
CA ASP A 291 -21.62 2.24 -11.75
C ASP A 291 -22.31 0.88 -12.01
N VAL A 292 -21.64 -0.05 -12.72
CA VAL A 292 -22.13 -1.43 -12.92
C VAL A 292 -22.09 -2.23 -11.62
N GLU A 293 -21.03 -2.13 -10.82
CA GLU A 293 -20.94 -2.80 -9.51
C GLU A 293 -22.08 -2.38 -8.58
N VAL A 294 -22.33 -1.07 -8.46
CA VAL A 294 -23.41 -0.53 -7.61
C VAL A 294 -24.78 -0.97 -8.13
N LEU A 295 -24.98 -0.97 -9.45
CA LEU A 295 -26.25 -1.43 -10.03
C LEU A 295 -26.49 -2.91 -9.76
N ARG A 296 -25.45 -3.74 -9.88
CA ARG A 296 -25.49 -5.17 -9.56
C ARG A 296 -25.79 -5.41 -8.08
N GLU A 297 -25.07 -4.72 -7.18
CA GLU A 297 -25.30 -4.80 -5.72
C GLU A 297 -26.76 -4.50 -5.37
N ARG A 298 -27.32 -3.43 -5.96
CA ARG A 298 -28.74 -3.05 -5.76
C ARG A 298 -29.69 -4.10 -6.33
N LEU A 299 -29.43 -4.57 -7.55
CA LEU A 299 -30.31 -5.53 -8.22
C LEU A 299 -30.37 -6.88 -7.47
N VAL A 300 -29.25 -7.33 -6.92
CA VAL A 300 -29.20 -8.53 -6.06
C VAL A 300 -29.97 -8.31 -4.76
N ALA A 301 -29.82 -7.14 -4.13
CA ALA A 301 -30.55 -6.80 -2.91
C ALA A 301 -32.06 -6.71 -3.16
N ASP A 302 -32.47 -6.15 -4.30
CA ASP A 302 -33.87 -6.00 -4.68
C ASP A 302 -34.49 -7.35 -5.01
N ALA A 303 -33.80 -8.24 -5.75
CA ALA A 303 -34.31 -9.55 -6.17
C ALA A 303 -34.83 -10.43 -5.02
N VAL A 304 -34.27 -10.27 -3.82
CA VAL A 304 -34.70 -11.00 -2.60
C VAL A 304 -36.14 -10.63 -2.20
N ASN A 305 -36.59 -9.43 -2.54
CA ASN A 305 -37.92 -8.91 -2.18
C ASN A 305 -38.98 -9.14 -3.28
N HIS A 306 -38.63 -9.85 -4.37
CA HIS A 306 -39.51 -10.08 -5.51
C HIS A 306 -39.93 -11.55 -5.64
N GLU A 307 -41.08 -11.75 -6.29
CA GLU A 307 -41.70 -13.06 -6.50
C GLU A 307 -40.80 -14.01 -7.30
N PRO A 308 -40.85 -15.34 -7.04
CA PRO A 308 -40.01 -16.32 -7.74
C PRO A 308 -40.12 -16.31 -9.26
N GLN A 309 -41.27 -15.91 -9.80
CA GLN A 309 -41.51 -15.79 -11.23
C GLN A 309 -40.65 -14.70 -11.91
N ASP A 310 -40.21 -13.68 -11.16
CA ASP A 310 -39.38 -12.58 -11.67
C ASP A 310 -37.88 -12.92 -11.62
N HIS A 311 -37.47 -13.95 -10.84
CA HIS A 311 -36.05 -14.30 -10.63
C HIS A 311 -35.31 -14.63 -11.93
N ALA A 312 -36.00 -15.20 -12.93
CA ALA A 312 -35.42 -15.46 -14.25
C ALA A 312 -35.08 -14.16 -15.02
N ALA A 313 -35.89 -13.11 -14.87
CA ALA A 313 -35.62 -11.80 -15.45
C ALA A 313 -34.43 -11.13 -14.74
N PHE A 314 -34.39 -11.17 -13.41
CA PHE A 314 -33.23 -10.71 -12.62
C PHE A 314 -31.94 -11.40 -13.04
N GLY A 315 -31.95 -12.73 -13.18
CA GLY A 315 -30.79 -13.51 -13.64
C GLY A 315 -30.29 -13.07 -15.02
N THR A 316 -31.20 -12.79 -15.95
CA THR A 316 -30.84 -12.28 -17.30
C THR A 316 -30.16 -10.93 -17.23
N VAL A 317 -30.69 -9.99 -16.44
CA VAL A 317 -30.10 -8.65 -16.29
C VAL A 317 -28.76 -8.73 -15.57
N LEU A 318 -28.63 -9.56 -14.53
CA LEU A 318 -27.36 -9.78 -13.84
C LEU A 318 -26.28 -10.32 -14.79
N ALA A 319 -26.62 -11.25 -15.67
CA ALA A 319 -25.67 -11.77 -16.67
C ALA A 319 -25.18 -10.67 -17.65
N LEU A 320 -26.08 -9.77 -18.08
CA LEU A 320 -25.71 -8.61 -18.90
C LEU A 320 -24.80 -7.63 -18.15
N LEU A 321 -25.09 -7.37 -16.87
CA LEU A 321 -24.25 -6.51 -16.03
C LEU A 321 -22.87 -7.14 -15.79
N ASP A 322 -22.80 -8.45 -15.58
CA ASP A 322 -21.54 -9.16 -15.41
C ASP A 322 -20.66 -9.06 -16.67
N ASP A 323 -21.25 -9.14 -17.87
CA ASP A 323 -20.52 -8.95 -19.13
C ASP A 323 -20.02 -7.50 -19.33
N GLN A 324 -20.87 -6.51 -19.03
CA GLN A 324 -20.49 -5.11 -19.05
C GLN A 324 -19.36 -4.82 -18.05
N TRP A 325 -19.44 -5.38 -16.85
CA TRP A 325 -18.40 -5.25 -15.83
C TRP A 325 -17.06 -5.83 -16.31
N ARG A 326 -17.06 -7.04 -16.88
CA ARG A 326 -15.84 -7.66 -17.43
C ARG A 326 -15.21 -6.80 -18.52
N THR A 327 -16.03 -6.26 -19.43
CA THR A 327 -15.56 -5.38 -20.51
C THR A 327 -14.95 -4.10 -19.96
N ALA A 328 -15.65 -3.41 -19.06
CA ALA A 328 -15.15 -2.21 -18.41
C ALA A 328 -13.86 -2.47 -17.63
N ARG A 329 -13.75 -3.64 -16.98
CA ARG A 329 -12.54 -4.04 -16.23
C ARG A 329 -11.36 -4.35 -17.14
N ALA A 330 -11.57 -5.03 -18.26
CA ALA A 330 -10.54 -5.31 -19.24
C ALA A 330 -9.94 -4.01 -19.82
N HIS A 331 -10.77 -3.01 -20.05
CA HIS A 331 -10.29 -1.68 -20.44
C HIS A 331 -9.43 -1.03 -19.36
N LEU A 332 -9.83 -1.16 -18.08
CA LEU A 332 -9.09 -0.57 -16.97
C LEU A 332 -7.74 -1.25 -16.74
N SER A 333 -7.68 -2.58 -16.80
CA SER A 333 -6.44 -3.35 -16.59
C SER A 333 -5.40 -3.17 -17.70
N THR A 334 -5.86 -2.79 -18.90
CA THR A 334 -5.01 -2.51 -20.07
C THR A 334 -4.63 -1.04 -20.20
N MET A 335 -5.13 -0.15 -19.34
CA MET A 335 -4.76 1.26 -19.37
C MET A 335 -3.25 1.44 -19.19
N PRO A 336 -2.53 1.94 -20.23
CA PRO A 336 -1.12 2.25 -20.07
C PRO A 336 -0.96 3.53 -19.22
N ALA A 337 0.20 3.68 -18.59
CA ALA A 337 0.61 4.90 -17.88
C ALA A 337 0.46 6.19 -18.73
N THR A 338 0.42 6.01 -20.06
CA THR A 338 0.55 7.03 -21.09
C THR A 338 -0.72 7.33 -21.86
N SER A 339 -1.81 6.57 -21.66
CA SER A 339 -3.09 6.85 -22.32
C SER A 339 -3.87 7.90 -21.55
N ILE A 340 -3.38 9.11 -21.66
CA ILE A 340 -4.11 10.30 -21.33
C ILE A 340 -4.30 11.05 -22.66
N CYS A 341 -5.50 10.86 -23.20
CA CYS A 341 -6.11 11.46 -24.41
C CYS A 341 -5.53 11.12 -25.80
N SER A 342 -6.29 10.30 -26.53
CA SER A 342 -6.43 10.36 -27.99
C SER A 342 -7.80 10.95 -28.33
N ASN A 343 -7.84 12.13 -28.94
CA ASN A 343 -8.84 12.47 -29.95
C ASN A 343 -8.32 13.57 -30.87
N GLY A 344 -7.81 13.13 -32.03
CA GLY A 344 -8.02 13.74 -33.34
C GLY A 344 -7.47 15.15 -33.60
N SER A 345 -6.18 15.25 -33.97
CA SER A 345 -5.75 15.77 -35.28
C SER A 345 -4.21 15.78 -35.38
N SER A 346 -3.71 15.01 -36.35
CA SER A 346 -2.38 15.07 -36.99
C SER A 346 -1.09 14.93 -36.15
N MET A 347 -0.38 13.83 -36.47
CA MET A 347 1.08 13.61 -36.42
C MET A 347 1.90 13.93 -35.16
N ARG A 348 2.33 12.84 -34.51
CA ARG A 348 3.52 12.64 -33.64
C ARG A 348 3.50 13.27 -32.23
N PRO A 349 4.19 12.60 -31.27
CA PRO A 349 3.72 12.42 -29.90
C PRO A 349 4.22 13.54 -28.99
N THR A 350 3.61 13.76 -27.80
CA THR A 350 4.32 13.96 -26.52
C THR A 350 3.40 14.42 -25.36
N ILE A 351 3.29 13.55 -24.35
CA ILE A 351 3.55 13.77 -22.91
C ILE A 351 3.21 15.15 -22.32
N ARG A 352 2.13 15.27 -21.51
CA ARG A 352 1.93 16.47 -20.68
C ARG A 352 1.48 16.28 -19.23
N ALA A 353 0.68 15.29 -18.83
CA ALA A 353 0.07 15.28 -17.48
C ALA A 353 1.05 15.02 -16.30
N SER A 354 1.90 13.99 -16.40
CA SER A 354 2.72 13.51 -15.27
C SER A 354 3.97 14.36 -15.03
N ALA A 355 4.69 14.77 -16.09
CA ALA A 355 5.83 15.70 -16.00
C ALA A 355 5.43 17.07 -15.41
N ARG A 356 4.16 17.42 -15.56
CA ARG A 356 3.55 18.64 -15.06
C ARG A 356 3.20 18.58 -13.57
N ILE A 357 2.90 17.40 -13.04
CA ILE A 357 2.70 17.17 -11.60
C ILE A 357 4.06 17.17 -10.88
N ASP A 358 5.10 16.57 -11.49
CA ASP A 358 6.48 16.62 -10.98
C ASP A 358 7.08 18.04 -10.97
N ARG A 359 6.68 18.89 -11.93
CA ARG A 359 6.98 20.33 -11.91
C ARG A 359 6.15 21.13 -10.91
N ALA A 360 4.93 20.68 -10.59
CA ALA A 360 4.04 21.39 -9.68
C ALA A 360 4.48 21.24 -8.21
N THR A 361 5.08 20.10 -7.85
CA THR A 361 5.73 19.90 -6.54
C THR A 361 7.09 20.60 -6.42
N SER A 362 7.64 21.10 -7.52
CA SER A 362 8.90 21.87 -7.58
C SER A 362 8.69 23.35 -7.93
N PHE A 363 7.52 23.92 -7.60
CA PHE A 363 7.18 25.32 -7.92
C PHE A 363 8.24 26.28 -7.38
N ARG A 364 8.84 27.07 -8.28
CA ARG A 364 9.73 28.18 -7.93
C ARG A 364 8.83 29.39 -7.70
N ALA A 365 8.82 29.90 -6.47
CA ALA A 365 8.03 31.07 -6.09
C ALA A 365 8.24 32.22 -7.09
N MET A 366 7.14 32.75 -7.65
CA MET A 366 7.16 34.10 -8.23
C MET A 366 7.48 35.06 -7.09
N THR A 367 8.65 35.70 -7.16
CA THR A 367 8.99 36.78 -6.23
C THR A 367 7.92 37.86 -6.33
N PRO A 368 7.31 38.30 -5.22
CA PRO A 368 6.41 39.44 -5.27
C PRO A 368 7.23 40.66 -5.70
N SER A 369 6.80 41.34 -6.76
CA SER A 369 7.36 42.64 -7.14
C SER A 369 7.21 43.57 -5.95
N THR A 370 8.33 44.07 -5.44
CA THR A 370 8.38 45.16 -4.47
C THR A 370 7.68 46.37 -5.07
N ASN A 371 6.44 46.61 -4.65
CA ASN A 371 5.76 47.86 -4.97
C ASN A 371 6.03 48.85 -3.83
N SER A 372 6.66 49.95 -4.23
CA SER A 372 7.00 51.18 -3.51
C SER A 372 6.37 51.38 -2.13
N ALA A 373 7.23 51.55 -1.14
CA ALA A 373 6.91 52.22 0.11
C ALA A 373 6.31 53.61 -0.19
N ARG A 374 5.10 53.87 0.33
CA ARG A 374 4.65 55.23 0.63
C ARG A 374 4.82 55.47 2.12
N SER A 375 5.71 56.39 2.42
CA SER A 375 5.91 57.07 3.69
C SER A 375 4.64 57.79 4.12
N CYS A 376 4.23 57.59 5.37
CA CYS A 376 3.47 58.58 6.13
C CYS A 376 4.06 58.64 7.55
N ASP A 377 4.85 59.68 7.79
CA ASP A 377 5.26 60.13 9.12
C ASP A 377 4.11 60.87 9.81
N GLY A 378 4.00 60.72 11.14
CA GLY A 378 3.27 61.65 12.01
C GLY A 378 2.75 61.04 13.32
N PRO A 379 2.85 61.73 14.48
CA PRO A 379 3.24 61.08 15.74
C PRO A 379 2.13 60.90 16.79
N GLY A 380 2.34 59.93 17.69
CA GLY A 380 1.97 60.01 19.11
C GLY A 380 0.54 59.64 19.49
N ARG A 381 0.38 58.51 20.17
CA ARG A 381 -0.28 58.38 21.49
C ARG A 381 -0.24 56.94 21.98
N SER A 382 0.34 56.78 23.16
CA SER A 382 0.27 55.58 23.99
C SER A 382 -1.17 55.31 24.41
N CYS A 383 -1.65 54.08 24.23
CA CYS A 383 -2.79 53.59 25.00
C CYS A 383 -2.67 52.08 25.20
N ALA A 384 -2.33 51.69 26.43
CA ALA A 384 -2.45 50.33 26.91
C ALA A 384 -3.91 49.86 26.79
N ARG A 385 -4.16 48.68 26.21
CA ARG A 385 -5.41 47.95 26.41
C ARG A 385 -5.19 46.43 26.45
N ARG A 386 -5.92 45.87 27.40
CA ARG A 386 -5.85 44.53 27.99
C ARG A 386 -6.13 43.43 26.97
N SER A 387 -5.48 42.29 27.18
CA SER A 387 -5.82 41.02 26.57
C SER A 387 -7.17 40.53 27.09
N THR A 388 -8.11 40.26 26.18
CA THR A 388 -9.22 39.36 26.43
C THR A 388 -9.25 38.35 25.30
N ALA A 389 -8.83 37.12 25.62
CA ALA A 389 -8.95 35.97 24.75
C ALA A 389 -10.41 35.52 24.72
N SER A 390 -11.13 35.81 23.63
CA SER A 390 -12.43 35.19 23.37
C SER A 390 -12.23 33.82 22.75
N ARG A 391 -12.46 32.81 23.59
CA ARG A 391 -12.49 31.38 23.26
C ARG A 391 -13.81 31.09 22.54
N VAL A 392 -13.76 30.90 21.21
CA VAL A 392 -14.93 30.45 20.44
C VAL A 392 -15.05 28.93 20.58
N MET A 393 -16.06 28.50 21.35
CA MET A 393 -16.54 27.12 21.45
C MET A 393 -17.25 26.72 20.15
N LEU A 394 -16.89 25.59 19.57
CA LEU A 394 -17.67 24.89 18.54
C LEU A 394 -18.34 23.66 19.18
N PRO A 395 -19.61 23.36 18.87
CA PRO A 395 -20.40 22.38 19.61
C PRO A 395 -20.09 20.93 19.20
N THR A 396 -19.82 20.09 20.18
CA THR A 396 -19.79 18.63 20.07
C THR A 396 -21.22 18.09 20.05
N ARG A 397 -21.62 17.40 18.98
CA ARG A 397 -22.85 16.58 18.95
C ARG A 397 -22.55 15.23 19.60
N SER A 398 -23.06 15.05 20.82
CA SER A 398 -23.11 13.79 21.54
C SER A 398 -24.25 12.93 20.98
N PHE A 399 -23.94 11.72 20.51
CA PHE A 399 -24.95 10.69 20.24
C PHE A 399 -25.13 9.83 21.49
N THR A 400 -26.30 9.92 22.11
CA THR A 400 -26.74 9.12 23.24
C THR A 400 -27.44 7.86 22.72
N VAL A 401 -26.97 6.68 23.10
CA VAL A 401 -27.65 5.39 22.88
C VAL A 401 -28.38 5.02 24.18
N PRO A 402 -29.69 4.72 24.18
CA PRO A 402 -30.39 4.33 25.39
C PRO A 402 -30.17 2.84 25.70
N ALA A 403 -29.92 2.55 26.98
CA ALA A 403 -29.84 1.22 27.54
C ALA A 403 -31.22 0.71 27.98
N SER A 404 -31.57 -0.50 27.54
CA SER A 404 -32.55 -1.41 28.19
C SER A 404 -32.36 -2.80 27.57
N ALA A 405 -32.52 -3.95 28.20
CA ALA A 405 -32.64 -4.38 29.57
C ALA A 405 -32.25 -5.88 29.58
N ARG A 406 -31.77 -6.37 30.72
CA ARG A 406 -31.44 -7.78 30.94
C ARG A 406 -32.66 -8.68 30.73
N SER A 407 -32.48 -9.81 30.05
CA SER A 407 -33.33 -10.99 30.18
C SER A 407 -32.49 -12.26 30.25
N THR A 408 -32.94 -13.15 31.11
CA THR A 408 -32.27 -14.31 31.72
C THR A 408 -32.31 -15.57 30.86
N ARG A 409 -31.25 -16.39 31.01
CA ARG A 409 -31.13 -17.85 30.83
C ARG A 409 -32.34 -18.62 30.27
N ALA A 410 -32.13 -19.36 29.18
CA ALA A 410 -32.60 -20.74 29.02
C ALA A 410 -31.80 -21.48 27.92
N THR A 411 -31.12 -22.56 28.31
CA THR A 411 -30.54 -23.61 27.45
C THR A 411 -31.64 -24.52 26.88
N PRO A 412 -31.53 -25.00 25.63
CA PRO A 412 -32.20 -26.22 25.21
C PRO A 412 -31.22 -27.39 25.04
N ARG A 413 -31.72 -28.55 25.48
CA ARG A 413 -31.11 -29.87 25.55
C ARG A 413 -30.78 -30.46 24.17
N ARG A 414 -29.67 -31.20 24.12
CA ARG A 414 -29.39 -32.23 23.11
C ARG A 414 -30.43 -33.36 23.18
N PRO A 415 -30.86 -33.95 22.04
CA PRO A 415 -31.44 -35.28 22.03
C PRO A 415 -30.34 -36.33 21.81
N SER A 416 -30.34 -37.31 22.70
CA SER A 416 -29.69 -38.61 22.59
C SER A 416 -30.24 -39.42 21.42
N ARG A 417 -29.38 -40.04 20.61
CA ARG A 417 -29.72 -41.29 19.91
C ARG A 417 -28.64 -42.35 20.13
N ARG A 418 -29.16 -43.54 20.43
CA ARG A 418 -28.49 -44.76 20.87
C ARG A 418 -27.78 -45.49 19.73
N CYS A 419 -26.81 -46.30 20.16
CA CYS A 419 -26.14 -47.37 19.46
C CYS A 419 -27.07 -48.40 18.79
N SER A 420 -26.68 -48.82 17.60
CA SER A 420 -26.61 -50.21 17.10
C SER A 420 -25.83 -50.13 15.78
N GLY A 421 -24.89 -50.99 15.36
CA GLY A 421 -24.33 -52.20 15.90
C GLY A 421 -23.64 -52.92 14.73
N SER A 422 -22.44 -53.46 14.97
CA SER A 422 -21.75 -54.49 14.15
C SER A 422 -21.17 -54.01 12.79
N ARG A 423 -20.12 -54.59 12.21
CA ARG A 423 -19.04 -55.55 12.57
C ARG A 423 -18.18 -55.66 11.29
N ARG A 424 -16.88 -55.92 11.46
CA ARG A 424 -15.94 -56.55 10.49
C ARG A 424 -15.54 -55.70 9.26
N ALA A 425 -14.38 -55.85 8.65
CA ALA A 425 -13.10 -56.50 8.95
C ALA A 425 -12.11 -56.04 7.86
N ALA A 426 -10.82 -56.18 8.14
CA ALA A 426 -9.68 -55.93 7.27
C ALA A 426 -9.74 -56.60 5.89
N MET A 427 -9.08 -56.00 4.88
CA MET A 427 -7.88 -56.58 4.23
C MET A 427 -7.35 -55.70 3.10
N CYS A 428 -6.03 -55.48 3.13
CA CYS A 428 -5.20 -55.15 1.99
C CYS A 428 -5.22 -56.26 0.92
N ALA A 429 -4.95 -55.85 -0.32
CA ALA A 429 -4.12 -56.50 -1.34
C ALA A 429 -4.79 -56.55 -2.73
N ARG A 430 -4.45 -55.61 -3.61
CA ARG A 430 -3.57 -55.80 -4.78
C ARG A 430 -3.54 -54.54 -5.63
#